data_AF-A0A7V3K1J0-F1
#
_entry.id   AF-A0A7V3K1J0-F1
#
_cell.length_a   1.000
_cell.length_b   1.000
_cell.length_c   1.000
_cell.angle_alpha   90.00
_cell.angle_beta   90.00
_cell.angle_gamma   90.00
#
_symmetry.space_group_name_H-M   'P 1'
#
loop_
_entity.id
_entity.type
_entity.pdbx_description
1 polymer ?
#
loop_
_entity_poly.entity_id
_entity_poly.type
_entity_poly.pdbx_seq_one_letter_code
_entity_poly.pdbx_strand_id
1 'polypeptide(L)'
;MAKASQSHVLVVGGGLAGMATALLLGDWGYRVVLVERGPGVGGSFHLLDRTFPTDSCGLCYLEPGPTPTYCPTLECGRHPNLTLLPLSRVAKVEGEPGNFWVEVVREPRYVREDRCNGCGECAKVCPAERPHPYEGALAPQKTIYPPPPRAVPHAWVVDMEACTRCGACVEACPRDAVDLEMQPATEVFHVGAVVASPGFAPFDPHLRPEYGFGRYRNVLSAIQFERMVSFSGASGGRLLRPSDGRPARRIAFVQCVGSRDEKVGRPWCSSVCCMYTAKQAS
;
A
#
# COMPACT_ATOMS: atom_id res chain seq x y z
N MET A 1 -13.74 38.42 14.51
CA MET A 1 -12.41 38.37 13.86
C MET A 1 -12.12 36.91 13.57
N ALA A 2 -12.08 36.49 12.31
CA ALA A 2 -11.76 35.10 11.96
C ALA A 2 -10.30 34.84 12.36
N LYS A 3 -10.07 33.83 13.22
CA LYS A 3 -8.71 33.31 13.51
C LYS A 3 -8.05 33.02 12.16
N ALA A 4 -6.82 33.49 11.97
CA ALA A 4 -6.02 33.13 10.79
C ALA A 4 -6.03 31.60 10.67
N SER A 5 -6.66 31.06 9.63
CA SER A 5 -6.68 29.61 9.44
C SER A 5 -5.24 29.19 9.22
N GLN A 6 -4.80 28.15 9.94
CA GLN A 6 -3.48 27.61 9.70
C GLN A 6 -3.47 27.06 8.28
N SER A 7 -2.53 27.54 7.45
CA SER A 7 -2.37 27.12 6.04
C SER A 7 -1.82 25.69 5.89
N HIS A 8 -2.06 24.85 6.90
CA HIS A 8 -1.62 23.47 6.99
C HIS A 8 -2.82 22.54 6.89
N VAL A 9 -2.69 21.48 6.09
CA VAL A 9 -3.70 20.44 5.91
C VAL A 9 -3.07 19.09 6.21
N LEU A 10 -3.78 18.24 6.95
CA LEU A 10 -3.37 16.85 7.14
C LEU A 10 -4.22 15.94 6.26
N VAL A 11 -3.58 15.08 5.48
CA VAL A 11 -4.23 14.07 4.64
C VAL A 11 -3.93 12.69 5.22
N VAL A 12 -4.97 11.89 5.50
CA VAL A 12 -4.85 10.56 6.08
C VAL A 12 -5.06 9.49 5.02
N GLY A 13 -3.99 8.79 4.65
CA GLY A 13 -3.95 7.72 3.66
C GLY A 13 -3.30 8.18 2.37
N GLY A 14 -2.09 7.69 2.09
CA GLY A 14 -1.27 7.96 0.91
C GLY A 14 -1.60 7.07 -0.29
N GLY A 15 -2.85 6.61 -0.41
CA GLY A 15 -3.35 6.03 -1.66
C GLY A 15 -3.54 7.07 -2.75
N LEU A 16 -4.05 6.66 -3.92
CA LEU A 16 -4.24 7.56 -5.06
C LEU A 16 -5.05 8.83 -4.72
N ALA A 17 -6.17 8.67 -4.00
CA ALA A 17 -7.01 9.80 -3.61
C ALA A 17 -6.28 10.80 -2.67
N GLY A 18 -5.50 10.30 -1.71
CA GLY A 18 -4.77 11.14 -0.77
C GLY A 18 -3.56 11.82 -1.41
N MET A 19 -2.83 11.12 -2.29
CA MET A 19 -1.74 11.72 -3.06
C MET A 19 -2.25 12.83 -3.99
N ALA A 20 -3.32 12.58 -4.74
CA ALA A 20 -3.93 13.60 -5.61
C ALA A 20 -4.42 14.83 -4.80
N THR A 21 -5.05 14.58 -3.66
CA THR A 21 -5.45 15.66 -2.73
C THR A 21 -4.24 16.45 -2.24
N ALA A 22 -3.17 15.77 -1.82
CA ALA A 22 -1.99 16.40 -1.28
C ALA A 22 -1.28 17.24 -2.34
N LEU A 23 -1.08 16.71 -3.55
CA LEU A 23 -0.46 17.43 -4.66
C LEU A 23 -1.25 18.69 -5.02
N LEU A 24 -2.57 18.58 -5.22
CA LEU A 24 -3.41 19.73 -5.55
C LEU A 24 -3.35 20.84 -4.49
N LEU A 25 -3.43 20.48 -3.20
CA LEU A 25 -3.32 21.45 -2.11
C LEU A 25 -1.91 22.04 -2.01
N GLY A 26 -0.89 21.22 -2.25
CA GLY A 26 0.51 21.62 -2.29
C GLY A 26 0.78 22.65 -3.38
N ASP A 27 0.27 22.41 -4.59
CA ASP A 27 0.38 23.32 -5.75
C ASP A 27 -0.35 24.64 -5.50
N TRP A 28 -1.42 24.63 -4.72
CA TRP A 28 -2.12 25.84 -4.25
C TRP A 28 -1.39 26.58 -3.12
N GLY A 29 -0.24 26.08 -2.67
CA GLY A 29 0.62 26.74 -1.68
C GLY A 29 0.31 26.38 -0.22
N TYR A 30 -0.59 25.41 0.03
CA TYR A 30 -0.81 24.90 1.39
C TYR A 30 0.31 23.94 1.78
N ARG A 31 0.70 23.97 3.07
CA ARG A 31 1.59 22.94 3.62
C ARG A 31 0.77 21.70 3.93
N VAL A 32 1.17 20.55 3.38
CA VAL A 32 0.42 19.31 3.53
C VAL A 32 1.26 18.27 4.25
N VAL A 33 0.69 17.68 5.30
CA VAL A 33 1.23 16.48 5.95
C VAL A 33 0.45 15.27 5.46
N LEU A 34 1.10 14.37 4.74
CA LEU A 34 0.49 13.15 4.21
C LEU A 34 0.88 11.96 5.08
N VAL A 35 -0.08 11.47 5.87
CA VAL A 35 0.09 10.34 6.78
C VAL A 35 -0.25 9.03 6.06
N GLU A 36 0.64 8.06 6.06
CA GLU A 36 0.46 6.75 5.43
C GLU A 36 0.84 5.62 6.40
N ARG A 37 -0.04 4.63 6.55
CA ARG A 37 0.17 3.50 7.47
C ARG A 37 1.22 2.52 6.93
N GLY A 38 1.26 2.31 5.63
CA GLY A 38 2.19 1.44 4.94
C GLY A 38 3.62 2.00 4.92
N PRO A 39 4.59 1.19 4.44
CA PRO A 39 6.00 1.58 4.39
C PRO A 39 6.31 2.66 3.35
N GLY A 40 5.33 3.10 2.55
CA GLY A 40 5.47 4.18 1.59
C GLY A 40 4.14 4.50 0.93
N VAL A 41 4.06 5.67 0.29
CA VAL A 41 2.86 6.12 -0.42
C VAL A 41 2.59 5.31 -1.70
N GLY A 42 1.32 5.28 -2.10
CA GLY A 42 0.76 4.60 -3.27
C GLY A 42 -0.48 3.77 -2.92
N GLY A 43 -0.54 3.14 -1.75
CA GLY A 43 -1.65 2.26 -1.37
C GLY A 43 -1.89 1.13 -2.36
N SER A 44 -3.15 0.80 -2.64
CA SER A 44 -3.53 -0.28 -3.56
C SER A 44 -3.10 -0.06 -5.02
N PHE A 45 -2.62 1.13 -5.36
CA PHE A 45 -2.07 1.45 -6.68
C PHE A 45 -0.97 0.48 -7.10
N HIS A 46 -0.08 0.11 -6.18
CA HIS A 46 1.05 -0.79 -6.44
C HIS A 46 0.62 -2.23 -6.79
N LEU A 47 -0.66 -2.55 -6.59
CA LEU A 47 -1.20 -3.88 -6.88
C LEU A 47 -1.58 -4.04 -8.35
N LEU A 48 -1.99 -2.94 -8.99
CA LEU A 48 -2.59 -2.95 -10.32
C LEU A 48 -1.50 -2.86 -11.39
N ASP A 49 -1.44 -3.85 -12.27
CA ASP A 49 -0.57 -3.75 -13.45
C ASP A 49 -1.27 -2.89 -14.51
N ARG A 50 -2.49 -3.27 -14.87
CA ARG A 50 -3.33 -2.57 -15.83
C ARG A 50 -4.64 -2.09 -15.22
N THR A 51 -5.14 -0.96 -15.70
CA THR A 51 -6.37 -0.32 -15.25
C THR A 51 -7.44 -0.35 -16.35
N PHE A 52 -8.68 -0.67 -15.98
CA PHE A 52 -9.82 -0.48 -16.86
C PHE A 52 -10.23 1.01 -16.87
N PRO A 53 -10.87 1.52 -17.94
CA PRO A 53 -11.26 0.82 -19.18
C PRO A 53 -10.19 0.85 -20.28
N THR A 54 -9.08 1.54 -20.07
CA THR A 54 -8.06 1.82 -21.10
C THR A 54 -7.04 0.70 -21.30
N ASP A 55 -7.02 -0.28 -20.41
CA ASP A 55 -5.99 -1.32 -20.31
C ASP A 55 -4.56 -0.75 -20.24
N SER A 56 -4.45 0.48 -19.75
CA SER A 56 -3.18 1.17 -19.59
C SER A 56 -2.45 0.62 -18.38
N CYS A 57 -1.11 0.59 -18.44
CA CYS A 57 -0.33 0.36 -17.24
C CYS A 57 -0.73 1.40 -16.19
N GLY A 58 -1.28 0.94 -15.07
CA GLY A 58 -1.79 1.82 -14.01
C GLY A 58 -0.72 2.82 -13.59
N LEU A 59 0.55 2.41 -13.66
CA LEU A 59 1.68 3.23 -13.26
C LEU A 59 2.01 4.43 -14.16
N CYS A 60 1.55 4.48 -15.41
CA CYS A 60 2.02 5.46 -16.40
C CYS A 60 0.94 6.47 -16.87
N TYR A 61 -0.35 6.21 -16.67
CA TYR A 61 -1.46 6.99 -17.25
C TYR A 61 -2.54 7.37 -16.23
N LEU A 62 -2.14 7.89 -15.07
CA LEU A 62 -3.02 7.94 -13.91
C LEU A 62 -3.89 9.19 -13.77
N GLU A 63 -3.49 10.32 -14.34
CA GLU A 63 -4.39 11.46 -14.41
C GLU A 63 -5.07 11.49 -15.77
N PRO A 64 -6.41 11.61 -15.82
CA PRO A 64 -7.12 11.99 -17.04
C PRO A 64 -6.78 13.46 -17.34
N GLY A 65 -5.57 13.68 -17.84
CA GLY A 65 -5.01 14.97 -18.19
C GLY A 65 -4.14 14.84 -19.45
N PRO A 66 -3.96 15.91 -20.22
CA PRO A 66 -3.20 15.89 -21.49
C PRO A 66 -1.69 15.77 -21.30
N THR A 67 -1.19 15.76 -20.05
CA THR A 67 0.23 15.72 -19.72
C THR A 67 0.63 14.34 -19.20
N PRO A 68 1.80 13.80 -19.61
CA PRO A 68 2.41 12.67 -18.91
C PRO A 68 2.81 13.14 -17.51
N THR A 69 1.93 12.92 -16.53
CA THR A 69 2.20 13.22 -15.13
C THR A 69 3.35 12.31 -14.66
N TYR A 70 4.30 12.87 -13.92
CA TYR A 70 5.39 12.10 -13.32
C TYR A 70 4.77 11.14 -12.27
N CYS A 71 5.48 10.09 -11.87
CA CYS A 71 4.88 9.09 -10.98
C CYS A 71 4.39 9.77 -9.68
N PRO A 72 3.11 9.69 -9.30
CA PRO A 72 2.55 10.54 -8.23
C PRO A 72 3.20 10.30 -6.87
N THR A 73 3.74 9.10 -6.63
CA THR A 73 4.55 8.82 -5.42
C THR A 73 5.85 9.61 -5.42
N LEU A 74 6.51 9.75 -6.57
CA LEU A 74 7.75 10.51 -6.73
C LEU A 74 7.48 12.02 -6.75
N GLU A 75 6.35 12.47 -7.30
CA GLU A 75 5.91 13.88 -7.20
C GLU A 75 5.71 14.25 -5.74
N CYS A 76 4.91 13.47 -5.00
CA CYS A 76 4.70 13.63 -3.56
C CYS A 76 6.04 13.68 -2.79
N GLY A 77 6.99 12.81 -3.14
CA GLY A 77 8.30 12.73 -2.49
C GLY A 77 9.22 13.92 -2.73
N ARG A 78 8.98 14.71 -3.77
CA ARG A 78 9.82 15.85 -4.17
C ARG A 78 9.12 17.19 -4.01
N HIS A 79 7.84 17.18 -3.67
CA HIS A 79 7.04 18.39 -3.62
C HIS A 79 7.41 19.25 -2.39
N PRO A 80 7.78 20.53 -2.55
CA PRO A 80 8.34 21.35 -1.48
C PRO A 80 7.37 21.66 -0.34
N ASN A 81 6.06 21.65 -0.61
CA ASN A 81 5.03 21.88 0.41
C ASN A 81 4.51 20.59 1.08
N LEU A 82 5.00 19.41 0.70
CA LEU A 82 4.53 18.13 1.24
C LEU A 82 5.54 17.56 2.24
N THR A 83 5.02 17.06 3.35
CA THR A 83 5.74 16.23 4.32
C THR A 83 5.11 14.85 4.33
N LEU A 84 5.87 13.83 3.91
CA LEU A 84 5.40 12.45 3.90
C LEU A 84 5.73 11.78 5.23
N LEU A 85 4.72 11.16 5.84
CA LEU A 85 4.84 10.39 7.08
C LEU A 85 4.37 8.95 6.83
N PRO A 86 5.18 8.12 6.14
CA PRO A 86 4.95 6.68 6.04
C PRO A 86 5.17 6.01 7.39
N LEU A 87 4.59 4.80 7.55
CA LEU A 87 4.55 4.06 8.81
C LEU A 87 3.90 4.86 9.95
N SER A 88 2.97 5.74 9.63
CA SER A 88 2.32 6.60 10.60
C SER A 88 0.81 6.44 10.63
N ARG A 89 0.22 6.63 11.80
CA ARG A 89 -1.23 6.60 12.02
C ARG A 89 -1.68 7.77 12.88
N VAL A 90 -2.85 8.31 12.57
CA VAL A 90 -3.51 9.28 13.44
C VAL A 90 -4.04 8.55 14.68
N ALA A 91 -3.59 8.96 15.85
CA ALA A 91 -4.03 8.42 17.14
C ALA A 91 -5.20 9.22 17.71
N LYS A 92 -5.16 10.55 17.57
CA LYS A 92 -6.14 11.45 18.16
C LYS A 92 -6.34 12.70 17.31
N VAL A 93 -7.58 13.19 17.24
CA VAL A 93 -7.93 14.48 16.61
C VAL A 93 -8.78 15.26 17.60
N GLU A 94 -8.34 16.46 17.94
CA GLU A 94 -9.08 17.39 18.81
C GLU A 94 -9.18 18.78 18.16
N GLY A 95 -10.14 19.58 18.62
CA GLY A 95 -10.33 20.95 18.14
C GLY A 95 -11.56 21.10 17.23
N GLU A 96 -11.53 22.16 16.43
CA GLU A 96 -12.67 22.64 15.64
C GLU A 96 -12.20 23.03 14.22
N PRO A 97 -13.11 23.13 13.22
CA PRO A 97 -12.74 23.53 11.87
C PRO A 97 -11.86 24.80 11.84
N GLY A 98 -10.71 24.71 11.17
CA GLY A 98 -9.70 25.77 11.12
C GLY A 98 -8.64 25.72 12.22
N ASN A 99 -8.80 24.86 13.24
CA ASN A 99 -7.89 24.73 14.37
C ASN A 99 -7.94 23.32 15.00
N PHE A 100 -7.36 22.35 14.32
CA PHE A 100 -7.22 20.97 14.79
C PHE A 100 -5.83 20.71 15.37
N TRP A 101 -5.82 19.85 16.38
CA TRP A 101 -4.63 19.25 16.99
C TRP A 101 -4.69 17.75 16.70
N VAL A 102 -3.74 17.27 15.91
CA VAL A 102 -3.72 15.90 15.42
C VAL A 102 -2.48 15.20 15.95
N GLU A 103 -2.68 14.22 16.82
CA GLU A 103 -1.61 13.35 17.31
C GLU A 103 -1.38 12.22 16.30
N VAL A 104 -0.14 12.13 15.81
CA VAL A 104 0.31 11.13 14.85
C VAL A 104 1.40 10.28 15.50
N VAL A 105 1.20 8.97 15.47
CA VAL A 105 2.19 7.98 15.93
C VAL A 105 2.88 7.40 14.71
N ARG A 106 4.20 7.52 14.65
CA ARG A 106 5.08 6.91 13.66
C ARG A 106 5.69 5.65 14.22
N GLU A 107 5.33 4.52 13.64
CA GLU A 107 5.90 3.23 13.93
C GLU A 107 7.33 3.14 13.36
N PRO A 108 8.26 2.48 14.07
CA PRO A 108 9.63 2.35 13.62
C PRO A 108 9.73 1.52 12.34
N ARG A 109 10.50 2.02 11.37
CA ARG A 109 10.86 1.26 10.15
C ARG A 109 11.87 0.15 10.44
N TYR A 110 12.63 0.32 11.52
CA TYR A 110 13.83 -0.45 11.86
C TYR A 110 14.93 -0.40 10.80
N VAL A 111 14.82 0.53 9.85
CA VAL A 111 15.81 0.82 8.83
C VAL A 111 15.86 2.34 8.66
N ARG A 112 17.06 2.92 8.73
CA ARG A 112 17.32 4.35 8.59
C ARG A 112 17.21 4.75 7.12
N GLU A 113 16.24 5.61 6.81
CA GLU A 113 15.90 6.02 5.46
C GLU A 113 17.03 6.80 4.77
N ASP A 114 17.81 7.57 5.53
CA ASP A 114 18.96 8.37 5.06
C ASP A 114 20.20 7.52 4.71
N ARG A 115 20.26 6.27 5.20
CA ARG A 115 21.41 5.37 4.99
C ARG A 115 21.11 4.23 4.01
N CYS A 116 19.85 3.79 3.97
CA CYS A 116 19.44 2.66 3.14
C CYS A 116 19.59 2.99 1.66
N ASN A 117 20.30 2.14 0.92
CA ASN A 117 20.46 2.24 -0.53
C ASN A 117 19.65 1.18 -1.30
N GLY A 118 18.86 0.37 -0.60
CA GLY A 118 18.00 -0.64 -1.21
C GLY A 118 18.70 -1.86 -1.82
N CYS A 119 19.97 -2.13 -1.50
CA CYS A 119 20.75 -3.23 -2.11
C CYS A 119 20.20 -4.65 -1.85
N GLY A 120 19.49 -4.86 -0.74
CA GLY A 120 18.83 -6.12 -0.42
C GLY A 120 19.70 -7.24 0.17
N GLU A 121 20.95 -6.96 0.55
CA GLU A 121 21.79 -7.94 1.25
C GLU A 121 21.17 -8.45 2.55
N CYS A 122 20.42 -7.59 3.25
CA CYS A 122 19.73 -7.93 4.48
C CYS A 122 18.64 -9.00 4.31
N ALA A 123 17.94 -9.06 3.17
CA ALA A 123 16.96 -10.11 2.90
C ALA A 123 17.62 -11.47 2.68
N LYS A 124 18.78 -11.50 2.01
CA LYS A 124 19.45 -12.76 1.64
C LYS A 124 19.83 -13.58 2.88
N VAL A 125 20.17 -12.91 3.97
CA VAL A 125 20.55 -13.53 5.25
C VAL A 125 19.38 -13.72 6.22
N CYS A 126 18.18 -13.21 5.90
CA CYS A 126 17.04 -13.27 6.80
C CYS A 126 16.47 -14.70 6.87
N PRO A 127 16.48 -15.36 8.06
CA PRO A 127 16.01 -16.73 8.20
C PRO A 127 14.48 -16.82 8.31
N ALA A 128 13.80 -15.71 8.62
CA ALA A 128 12.37 -15.68 8.88
C ALA A 128 11.58 -15.24 7.63
N GLU A 129 10.38 -15.78 7.49
CA GLU A 129 9.46 -15.49 6.40
C GLU A 129 8.07 -15.14 6.92
N ARG A 130 7.36 -14.35 6.14
CA ARG A 130 5.97 -13.95 6.37
C ARG A 130 5.17 -14.10 5.06
N PRO A 131 3.85 -14.32 5.14
CA PRO A 131 3.00 -14.20 3.97
C PRO A 131 3.13 -12.79 3.36
N HIS A 132 3.16 -12.69 2.03
CA HIS A 132 3.09 -11.38 1.39
C HIS A 132 1.68 -10.79 1.59
N PRO A 133 1.52 -9.48 1.89
CA PRO A 133 0.22 -8.88 2.23
C PRO A 133 -0.88 -9.08 1.19
N TYR A 134 -0.51 -9.29 -0.08
CA TYR A 134 -1.45 -9.40 -1.19
C TYR A 134 -1.42 -10.74 -1.92
N GLU A 135 -0.29 -11.44 -1.89
CA GLU A 135 -0.12 -12.76 -2.54
C GLU A 135 -0.29 -13.90 -1.51
N GLY A 136 -0.20 -13.59 -0.22
CA GLY A 136 -0.32 -14.55 0.87
C GLY A 136 0.80 -15.58 0.84
N ALA A 137 0.43 -16.83 1.13
CA ALA A 137 1.36 -17.97 1.12
C ALA A 137 1.83 -18.39 -0.29
N LEU A 138 1.27 -17.82 -1.36
CA LEU A 138 1.70 -18.12 -2.73
C LEU A 138 3.08 -17.54 -3.06
N ALA A 139 3.43 -16.45 -2.38
CA ALA A 139 4.70 -15.76 -2.54
C ALA A 139 5.12 -15.20 -1.19
N PRO A 140 5.57 -16.03 -0.24
CA PRO A 140 6.07 -15.53 1.02
C PRO A 140 7.27 -14.60 0.78
N GLN A 141 7.47 -13.65 1.69
CA GLN A 141 8.60 -12.72 1.67
C GLN A 141 9.36 -12.78 2.99
N LYS A 142 10.60 -12.31 2.99
CA LYS A 142 11.40 -12.17 4.20
C LYS A 142 10.78 -11.12 5.14
N THR A 143 11.11 -11.20 6.43
CA THR A 143 10.59 -10.24 7.43
C THR A 143 11.21 -8.86 7.27
N ILE A 144 12.43 -8.76 6.75
CA ILE A 144 12.99 -7.53 6.19
C ILE A 144 12.76 -7.51 4.68
N TYR A 145 11.99 -6.54 4.19
CA TYR A 145 11.49 -6.53 2.81
C TYR A 145 11.53 -5.12 2.21
N PRO A 146 11.61 -5.01 0.87
CA PRO A 146 11.52 -3.72 0.20
C PRO A 146 10.08 -3.19 0.24
N PRO A 147 9.87 -1.86 0.24
CA PRO A 147 8.56 -1.29 -0.01
C PRO A 147 8.13 -1.63 -1.45
N PRO A 148 6.83 -1.51 -1.79
CA PRO A 148 6.36 -1.77 -3.14
C PRO A 148 7.13 -0.98 -4.21
N PRO A 149 7.22 -1.48 -5.46
CA PRO A 149 7.90 -0.76 -6.53
C PRO A 149 7.42 0.69 -6.66
N ARG A 150 8.34 1.65 -6.76
CA ARG A 150 8.02 3.10 -6.84
C ARG A 150 7.37 3.71 -5.59
N ALA A 151 7.19 2.97 -4.50
CA ALA A 151 6.78 3.55 -3.23
C ALA A 151 7.86 4.50 -2.71
N VAL A 152 7.42 5.63 -2.17
CA VAL A 152 8.29 6.62 -1.52
C VAL A 152 8.00 6.62 -0.02
N PRO A 153 9.02 6.55 0.85
CA PRO A 153 10.45 6.48 0.56
C PRO A 153 10.89 5.08 0.08
N HIS A 154 12.01 5.05 -0.64
CA HIS A 154 12.64 3.83 -1.15
C HIS A 154 13.52 3.12 -0.11
N ALA A 155 13.06 3.06 1.14
CA ALA A 155 13.78 2.42 2.24
C ALA A 155 13.12 1.10 2.62
N TRP A 156 13.93 0.08 2.87
CA TRP A 156 13.46 -1.22 3.35
C TRP A 156 12.80 -1.11 4.73
N VAL A 157 12.05 -2.13 5.13
CA VAL A 157 11.34 -2.14 6.41
C VAL A 157 11.41 -3.53 7.04
N VAL A 158 11.40 -3.60 8.37
CA VAL A 158 11.31 -4.86 9.10
C VAL A 158 9.90 -5.01 9.67
N ASP A 159 9.26 -6.14 9.39
CA ASP A 159 8.06 -6.55 10.09
C ASP A 159 8.42 -7.20 11.43
N MET A 160 8.20 -6.46 12.50
CA MET A 160 8.57 -6.91 13.83
C MET A 160 7.58 -7.92 14.43
N GLU A 161 6.40 -8.10 13.84
CA GLU A 161 5.46 -9.18 14.25
C GLU A 161 5.99 -10.57 13.85
N ALA A 162 6.70 -10.66 12.72
CA ALA A 162 7.26 -11.90 12.20
C ALA A 162 8.77 -12.06 12.44
N CYS A 163 9.47 -10.98 12.82
CA CYS A 163 10.92 -10.98 13.00
C CYS A 163 11.35 -11.76 14.25
N THR A 164 12.38 -12.58 14.11
CA THR A 164 12.98 -13.34 15.23
C THR A 164 14.03 -12.56 16.02
N ARG A 165 14.32 -11.30 15.64
CA ARG A 165 15.38 -10.46 16.23
C ARG A 165 16.78 -11.09 16.26
N CYS A 166 17.09 -11.97 15.30
CA CYS A 166 18.38 -12.67 15.25
C CYS A 166 19.61 -11.80 14.92
N GLY A 167 19.44 -10.56 14.44
CA GLY A 167 20.54 -9.63 14.15
C GLY A 167 21.29 -9.84 12.82
N ALA A 168 21.07 -10.94 12.10
CA ALA A 168 21.79 -11.24 10.85
C ALA A 168 21.71 -10.12 9.80
N CYS A 169 20.55 -9.46 9.67
CA CYS A 169 20.35 -8.35 8.74
C CYS A 169 21.12 -7.07 9.13
N VAL A 170 21.45 -6.89 10.42
CA VAL A 170 22.26 -5.77 10.93
C VAL A 170 23.70 -5.96 10.48
N GLU A 171 24.27 -7.13 10.74
CA GLU A 171 25.65 -7.48 10.36
C GLU A 171 25.86 -7.44 8.84
N ALA A 172 24.88 -7.90 8.07
CA ALA A 172 24.95 -7.92 6.61
C ALA A 172 24.75 -6.55 5.95
N CYS A 173 24.33 -5.50 6.67
CA CYS A 173 24.01 -4.21 6.07
C CYS A 173 25.28 -3.37 5.81
N PRO A 174 25.70 -3.15 4.55
CA PRO A 174 26.94 -2.43 4.24
C PRO A 174 26.87 -0.92 4.55
N ARG A 175 25.68 -0.40 4.89
CA ARG A 175 25.43 1.02 5.16
C ARG A 175 25.09 1.31 6.61
N ASP A 176 25.12 0.30 7.49
CA ASP A 176 24.72 0.43 8.89
C ASP A 176 23.34 1.13 9.01
N ALA A 177 22.40 0.65 8.20
CA ALA A 177 21.06 1.23 8.09
C ALA A 177 20.02 0.48 8.93
N VAL A 178 20.22 -0.80 9.23
CA VAL A 178 19.25 -1.60 9.99
C VAL A 178 19.44 -1.33 11.49
N ASP A 179 18.37 -0.91 12.15
CA ASP A 179 18.35 -0.56 13.58
C ASP A 179 17.11 -1.20 14.23
N LEU A 180 17.29 -2.39 14.81
CA LEU A 180 16.20 -3.17 15.40
C LEU A 180 15.69 -2.60 16.73
N GLU A 181 16.39 -1.62 17.30
CA GLU A 181 16.05 -0.95 18.56
C GLU A 181 15.40 0.44 18.33
N MET A 182 15.13 0.79 17.07
CA MET A 182 14.41 2.01 16.70
C MET A 182 13.06 2.08 17.43
N GLN A 183 12.82 3.21 18.09
CA GLN A 183 11.61 3.45 18.87
C GLN A 183 10.53 4.16 18.05
N PRO A 184 9.23 3.94 18.37
CA PRO A 184 8.16 4.75 17.82
C PRO A 184 8.31 6.21 18.24
N ALA A 185 7.83 7.11 17.39
CA ALA A 185 7.79 8.54 17.66
C ALA A 185 6.35 9.05 17.62
N THR A 186 6.03 10.01 18.49
CA THR A 186 4.74 10.68 18.49
C THR A 186 4.96 12.16 18.22
N GLU A 187 4.20 12.70 17.27
CA GLU A 187 4.26 14.09 16.86
C GLU A 187 2.85 14.69 16.86
N VAL A 188 2.74 15.96 17.24
CA VAL A 188 1.45 16.69 17.22
C VAL A 188 1.50 17.71 16.10
N PHE A 189 0.55 17.61 15.18
CA PHE A 189 0.39 18.53 14.07
C PHE A 189 -0.79 19.46 14.35
N HIS A 190 -0.56 20.75 14.15
CA HIS A 190 -1.61 21.74 14.15
C HIS A 190 -2.01 22.04 12.70
N VAL A 191 -3.29 21.85 12.38
CA VAL A 191 -3.79 21.99 11.01
C VAL A 191 -5.15 22.67 10.95
N GLY A 192 -5.42 23.36 9.85
CA GLY A 192 -6.71 23.99 9.59
C GLY A 192 -7.78 22.99 9.15
N ALA A 193 -7.36 21.90 8.49
CA ALA A 193 -8.25 20.89 7.96
C ALA A 193 -7.61 19.48 7.99
N VAL A 194 -8.48 18.46 8.03
CA VAL A 194 -8.11 17.05 7.91
C VAL A 194 -8.91 16.43 6.78
N VAL A 195 -8.24 15.78 5.83
CA VAL A 195 -8.87 15.01 4.75
C VAL A 195 -8.63 13.53 4.99
N ALA A 196 -9.70 12.74 5.07
CA ALA A 196 -9.61 11.30 5.28
C ALA A 196 -9.77 10.54 3.95
N SER A 197 -8.74 9.79 3.57
CA SER A 197 -8.69 8.95 2.37
C SER A 197 -8.03 7.58 2.65
N PRO A 198 -8.49 6.80 3.66
CA PRO A 198 -7.83 5.57 4.10
C PRO A 198 -7.90 4.41 3.09
N GLY A 199 -8.64 4.57 1.99
CA GLY A 199 -8.80 3.54 0.96
C GLY A 199 -9.79 2.45 1.35
N PHE A 200 -9.47 1.20 1.01
CA PHE A 200 -10.33 0.04 1.22
C PHE A 200 -9.50 -1.19 1.61
N ALA A 201 -10.15 -2.19 2.20
CA ALA A 201 -9.60 -3.51 2.43
C ALA A 201 -10.30 -4.55 1.54
N PRO A 202 -9.58 -5.47 0.87
CA PRO A 202 -10.19 -6.60 0.20
C PRO A 202 -11.04 -7.44 1.15
N PHE A 203 -12.10 -8.06 0.63
CA PHE A 203 -12.88 -9.04 1.39
C PHE A 203 -12.03 -10.28 1.70
N ASP A 204 -12.11 -10.79 2.92
CA ASP A 204 -11.49 -12.07 3.30
C ASP A 204 -12.35 -13.24 2.77
N PRO A 205 -11.89 -13.99 1.76
CA PRO A 205 -12.70 -15.05 1.17
C PRO A 205 -12.89 -16.27 2.10
N HIS A 206 -12.15 -16.38 3.21
CA HIS A 206 -12.38 -17.45 4.20
C HIS A 206 -13.76 -17.36 4.86
N LEU A 207 -14.37 -16.17 4.86
CA LEU A 207 -15.74 -15.96 5.34
C LEU A 207 -16.80 -16.61 4.43
N ARG A 208 -16.41 -17.13 3.26
CA ARG A 208 -17.24 -17.96 2.36
C ARG A 208 -16.56 -19.31 2.10
N PRO A 209 -16.54 -20.21 3.11
CA PRO A 209 -15.79 -21.47 3.04
C PRO A 209 -16.26 -22.41 1.92
N GLU A 210 -17.49 -22.26 1.42
CA GLU A 210 -18.01 -23.05 0.30
C GLU A 210 -17.20 -22.90 -0.98
N TYR A 211 -16.55 -21.74 -1.20
CA TYR A 211 -15.69 -21.52 -2.36
C TYR A 211 -14.29 -22.14 -2.19
N GLY A 212 -13.96 -22.61 -0.98
CA GLY A 212 -12.75 -23.39 -0.72
C GLY A 212 -11.44 -22.61 -0.81
N PHE A 213 -11.48 -21.28 -0.61
CA PHE A 213 -10.27 -20.48 -0.43
C PHE A 213 -9.43 -21.01 0.75
N GLY A 214 -8.12 -21.11 0.58
CA GLY A 214 -7.21 -21.73 1.56
C GLY A 214 -7.24 -23.27 1.57
N ARG A 215 -8.35 -23.92 1.20
CA ARG A 215 -8.45 -25.39 1.06
C ARG A 215 -7.95 -25.88 -0.30
N TYR A 216 -8.33 -25.19 -1.38
CA TYR A 216 -7.97 -25.55 -2.74
C TYR A 216 -6.88 -24.62 -3.26
N ARG A 217 -5.71 -25.19 -3.59
CA ARG A 217 -4.54 -24.40 -4.04
C ARG A 217 -4.79 -23.53 -5.28
N ASN A 218 -5.75 -23.89 -6.12
CA ASN A 218 -6.07 -23.15 -7.34
C ASN A 218 -7.24 -22.16 -7.18
N VAL A 219 -7.76 -21.97 -5.96
CA VAL A 219 -8.76 -20.93 -5.67
C VAL A 219 -8.04 -19.70 -5.14
N LEU A 220 -8.12 -18.62 -5.90
CA LEU A 220 -7.41 -17.36 -5.65
C LEU A 220 -8.40 -16.24 -5.35
N SER A 221 -8.00 -15.28 -4.53
CA SER A 221 -8.70 -14.00 -4.43
C SER A 221 -8.44 -13.17 -5.70
N ALA A 222 -9.30 -12.18 -5.97
CA ALA A 222 -9.12 -11.29 -7.12
C ALA A 222 -7.78 -10.53 -7.07
N ILE A 223 -7.31 -10.18 -5.88
CA ILE A 223 -6.01 -9.53 -5.68
C ILE A 223 -4.86 -10.50 -5.94
N GLN A 224 -4.93 -11.74 -5.46
CA GLN A 224 -3.90 -12.75 -5.78
C GLN A 224 -3.83 -13.02 -7.28
N PHE A 225 -4.99 -13.07 -7.95
CA PHE A 225 -5.04 -13.21 -9.40
C PHE A 225 -4.43 -11.99 -10.11
N GLU A 226 -4.77 -10.77 -9.69
CA GLU A 226 -4.18 -9.53 -10.22
C GLU A 226 -2.65 -9.53 -10.08
N ARG A 227 -2.13 -9.96 -8.92
CA ARG A 227 -0.69 -10.12 -8.72
C ARG A 227 -0.08 -11.21 -9.60
N MET A 228 -0.77 -12.34 -9.77
CA MET A 228 -0.32 -13.43 -10.66
C MET A 228 -0.21 -13.00 -12.13
N VAL A 229 -1.07 -12.12 -12.61
CA VAL A 229 -1.00 -11.62 -13.99
C VAL A 229 -0.14 -10.37 -14.13
N SER A 230 0.28 -9.77 -13.01
CA SER A 230 1.18 -8.61 -13.01
C SER A 230 2.63 -9.00 -13.29
N PHE A 231 3.32 -8.22 -14.14
CA PHE A 231 4.77 -8.33 -14.33
C PHE A 231 5.57 -8.09 -13.04
N SER A 232 5.03 -7.28 -12.13
CA SER A 232 5.64 -6.99 -10.83
C SER A 232 5.32 -8.03 -9.75
N GLY A 233 4.42 -8.98 -10.02
CA GLY A 233 4.05 -10.04 -9.11
C GLY A 233 5.07 -11.19 -9.11
N ALA A 234 4.98 -12.07 -8.12
CA ALA A 234 5.94 -13.15 -7.93
C ALA A 234 5.98 -14.17 -9.08
N SER A 235 4.88 -14.29 -9.84
CA SER A 235 4.80 -15.12 -11.04
C SER A 235 5.48 -14.48 -12.27
N GLY A 236 5.76 -13.17 -12.25
CA GLY A 236 6.23 -12.41 -13.40
C GLY A 236 5.23 -12.38 -14.56
N GLY A 237 3.92 -12.28 -14.25
CA GLY A 237 2.84 -12.28 -15.24
C GLY A 237 2.48 -13.64 -15.83
N ARG A 238 3.02 -14.75 -15.28
CA ARG A 238 2.75 -16.10 -15.78
C ARG A 238 1.51 -16.70 -15.12
N LEU A 239 0.51 -17.02 -15.94
CA LEU A 239 -0.75 -17.62 -15.51
C LEU A 239 -0.61 -19.14 -15.27
N LEU A 240 -0.01 -19.49 -14.14
CA LEU A 240 0.26 -20.87 -13.74
C LEU A 240 -0.61 -21.29 -12.56
N ARG A 241 -1.08 -22.53 -12.55
CA ARG A 241 -1.83 -23.09 -11.42
C ARG A 241 -0.90 -23.26 -10.22
N PRO A 242 -1.22 -22.71 -9.03
CA PRO A 242 -0.37 -22.87 -7.85
C PRO A 242 -0.19 -24.32 -7.39
N SER A 243 -1.14 -25.20 -7.70
CA SER A 243 -1.05 -26.62 -7.33
C SER A 243 0.09 -27.38 -8.01
N ASP A 244 0.38 -27.09 -9.29
CA ASP A 244 1.28 -27.91 -10.10
C ASP A 244 2.14 -27.14 -11.11
N GLY A 245 2.08 -25.81 -11.10
CA GLY A 245 2.89 -24.95 -11.95
C GLY A 245 2.56 -25.02 -13.44
N ARG A 246 1.52 -25.76 -13.85
CA ARG A 246 1.15 -25.87 -15.27
C ARG A 246 0.28 -24.67 -15.69
N PRO A 247 0.31 -24.27 -16.98
CA PRO A 247 -0.55 -23.19 -17.48
C PRO A 247 -2.03 -23.42 -17.21
N ALA A 248 -2.73 -22.40 -16.71
CA ALA A 248 -4.17 -22.44 -16.53
C ALA A 248 -4.88 -22.18 -17.87
N ARG A 249 -5.48 -23.21 -18.46
CA ARG A 249 -6.20 -23.10 -19.76
C ARG A 249 -7.69 -22.80 -19.63
N ARG A 250 -8.25 -23.00 -18.44
CA ARG A 250 -9.67 -22.80 -18.15
C ARG A 250 -9.76 -22.13 -16.79
N ILE A 251 -10.39 -20.97 -16.76
CA ILE A 251 -10.53 -20.12 -15.57
C ILE A 251 -12.00 -19.80 -15.41
N ALA A 252 -12.47 -19.83 -14.16
CA ALA A 252 -13.81 -19.40 -13.79
C ALA A 252 -13.69 -18.25 -12.80
N PHE A 253 -14.41 -17.16 -13.07
CA PHE A 253 -14.54 -16.03 -12.15
C PHE A 253 -15.88 -16.12 -11.43
N VAL A 254 -15.85 -16.09 -10.10
CA VAL A 254 -17.05 -16.03 -9.27
C VAL A 254 -17.27 -14.58 -8.87
N GLN A 255 -18.37 -13.99 -9.31
CA GLN A 255 -18.71 -12.61 -9.00
C GLN A 255 -19.33 -12.48 -7.61
N CYS A 256 -19.35 -11.24 -7.10
CA CYS A 256 -20.03 -10.87 -5.86
C CYS A 256 -19.57 -11.66 -4.61
N VAL A 257 -18.34 -12.18 -4.60
CA VAL A 257 -17.78 -12.84 -3.42
C VAL A 257 -17.56 -11.80 -2.32
N GLY A 258 -18.42 -11.81 -1.29
CA GLY A 258 -18.39 -10.83 -0.20
C GLY A 258 -19.11 -9.51 -0.50
N SER A 259 -19.94 -9.46 -1.54
CA SER A 259 -20.76 -8.29 -1.92
C SER A 259 -22.13 -8.78 -2.37
N ARG A 260 -23.17 -7.95 -2.23
CA ARG A 260 -24.57 -8.36 -2.52
C ARG A 260 -24.92 -9.66 -1.80
N ASP A 261 -24.42 -9.80 -0.57
CA ASP A 261 -24.53 -11.02 0.23
C ASP A 261 -24.86 -10.65 1.68
N GLU A 262 -26.12 -10.88 2.04
CA GLU A 262 -26.63 -10.62 3.38
C GLU A 262 -26.03 -11.57 4.43
N LYS A 263 -25.60 -12.77 4.05
CA LYS A 263 -25.05 -13.76 4.99
C LYS A 263 -23.74 -13.30 5.64
N VAL A 264 -23.00 -12.41 4.97
CA VAL A 264 -21.78 -11.79 5.50
C VAL A 264 -21.99 -10.32 5.86
N GLY A 265 -23.24 -9.86 5.95
CA GLY A 265 -23.59 -8.49 6.33
C GLY A 265 -23.21 -7.42 5.30
N ARG A 266 -23.10 -7.79 4.01
CA ARG A 266 -22.65 -6.89 2.94
C ARG A 266 -23.65 -6.87 1.77
N PRO A 267 -24.84 -6.27 1.94
CA PRO A 267 -25.88 -6.22 0.90
C PRO A 267 -25.54 -5.32 -0.30
N TRP A 268 -24.48 -4.52 -0.25
CA TRP A 268 -24.11 -3.57 -1.30
C TRP A 268 -23.23 -4.19 -2.41
N CYS A 269 -23.20 -3.52 -3.56
CA CYS A 269 -22.27 -3.82 -4.65
C CYS A 269 -20.89 -3.19 -4.37
N SER A 270 -19.80 -3.89 -4.69
CA SER A 270 -18.43 -3.34 -4.61
C SER A 270 -18.02 -2.51 -5.84
N SER A 271 -18.95 -2.30 -6.79
CA SER A 271 -18.85 -1.41 -7.96
C SER A 271 -17.80 -1.74 -9.02
N VAL A 272 -16.63 -2.26 -8.65
CA VAL A 272 -15.48 -2.45 -9.54
C VAL A 272 -15.26 -3.90 -9.96
N CYS A 273 -15.92 -4.87 -9.30
CA CYS A 273 -15.63 -6.29 -9.47
C CYS A 273 -15.95 -6.86 -10.86
N CYS A 274 -17.06 -6.45 -11.43
CA CYS A 274 -17.40 -6.79 -12.81
C CYS A 274 -16.36 -6.24 -13.79
N MET A 275 -15.92 -4.99 -13.60
CA MET A 275 -15.00 -4.32 -14.53
C MET A 275 -13.57 -4.86 -14.44
N TYR A 276 -13.02 -5.09 -13.24
CA TYR A 276 -11.70 -5.73 -13.17
C TYR A 276 -11.73 -7.15 -13.71
N THR A 277 -12.87 -7.86 -13.60
CA THR A 277 -12.99 -9.21 -14.17
C THR A 277 -13.04 -9.15 -15.69
N ALA A 278 -13.79 -8.21 -16.27
CA ALA A 278 -13.82 -8.01 -17.71
C ALA A 278 -12.42 -7.71 -18.25
N LYS A 279 -11.66 -6.83 -17.59
CA LYS A 279 -10.24 -6.56 -17.88
C LYS A 279 -9.35 -7.80 -17.77
N GLN A 280 -9.57 -8.64 -16.74
CA GLN A 280 -8.78 -9.85 -16.54
C GLN A 280 -9.13 -10.98 -17.52
N ALA A 281 -10.30 -10.92 -18.15
CA ALA A 281 -10.79 -11.91 -19.09
C ALA A 281 -10.54 -11.54 -20.57
N SER A 282 -10.22 -10.28 -20.85
CA SER A 282 -9.82 -9.78 -22.18
C SER A 282 -8.34 -10.04 -22.47
#